data_AF-C7CFB6-F1
#
_entry.id   AF-C7CFB6-F1
#
_cell.length_a   1.000
_cell.length_b   1.000
_cell.length_c   1.000
_cell.angle_alpha   90.00
_cell.angle_beta   90.00
_cell.angle_gamma   90.00
#
_symmetry.space_group_name_H-M   'P 1'
#
loop_
_entity.id
_entity.type
_entity.pdbx_description
1 polymer ?
#
loop_
_entity_poly.entity_id
_entity_poly.type
_entity_poly.pdbx_seq_one_letter_code
_entity_poly.pdbx_strand_id
1 'polypeptide(L)'
;MDGAVAEARLATRLAVLLADDVLVPASSQIESALCKRVLSEYPRKAFVAHFTTVGSGSSFEEFVEEKRSQYRADQAQGIVYRESGIGIDLPWRTRRRSATADIAADWKTALALGATEGLFRALHGDLPKDVERLWEGIPERLGGSAFIVENVIPLLLGSPSAGIVVRNRLHGIINKSYFGSYGKDLGASVFRNMGYLESPDTVLSGDPVNDLDYRRLVSSCRETGVLRDINRSRLPALLALRDDPRLAAAYAMAHPQPQATERRSGPSWRGHAIGDDMTSEERVTGGEPRVLIVTALPREAAAVLATFDEWADAPSHANDANLYREGRYHMPDGSVRRVLLASLPVMGNDTAATVGTNAFRTHPNLRYALMVGIAGACPNPERPDEHVRLGDVVVSDGKGVFDYGHVKRTAEGDENRGSPQKVSPALLGTFNLLTSEELIGRRPWEKVLADTLAKESTSPLFRRPGDEMDILHRIVGGEPEVVPHPADPARRPGQPRLHGGAIGTANILLKEPGLRDSLRDRYSVRAVEMEGTGLQVASSMAGTEFIVVRGTCDYADPFKNDAWQHYAALAAASVARTMVERMPAEWFS
;
A
#
# COMPACT_ATOMS: atom_id res chain seq x y z
N MET A 1 23.59 9.49 25.86
CA MET A 1 24.41 8.51 25.10
C MET A 1 24.02 7.05 25.40
N ASP A 2 23.77 6.66 26.66
CA ASP A 2 23.50 5.24 26.97
C ASP A 2 22.20 4.67 26.39
N GLY A 3 21.14 5.48 26.24
CA GLY A 3 19.89 5.05 25.61
C GLY A 3 20.05 4.70 24.12
N ALA A 4 20.75 5.52 23.35
CA ALA A 4 21.02 5.29 21.94
C ALA A 4 21.91 4.06 21.70
N VAL A 5 22.91 3.86 22.56
CA VAL A 5 23.77 2.66 22.52
C VAL A 5 22.96 1.40 22.82
N ALA A 6 22.10 1.44 23.84
CA ALA A 6 21.25 0.30 24.19
C ALA A 6 20.26 -0.05 23.07
N GLU A 7 19.65 0.96 22.44
CA GLU A 7 18.72 0.76 21.32
C GLU A 7 19.43 0.22 20.08
N ALA A 8 20.53 0.82 19.64
CA ALA A 8 21.30 0.36 18.48
C ALA A 8 21.86 -1.05 18.67
N ARG A 9 22.28 -1.38 19.90
CA ARG A 9 22.73 -2.74 20.27
C ARG A 9 21.61 -3.76 20.15
N LEU A 10 20.42 -3.46 20.69
CA LEU A 10 19.27 -4.35 20.63
C LEU A 10 18.78 -4.53 19.18
N ALA A 11 18.70 -3.44 18.41
CA ALA A 11 18.37 -3.50 16.99
C ALA A 11 19.35 -4.39 16.22
N THR A 12 20.66 -4.23 16.43
CA THR A 12 21.68 -5.06 15.76
C THR A 12 21.53 -6.54 16.12
N ARG A 13 21.23 -6.85 17.38
CA ARG A 13 20.96 -8.24 17.79
C ARG A 13 19.72 -8.82 17.13
N LEU A 14 18.64 -8.05 17.04
CA LEU A 14 17.43 -8.47 16.33
C LEU A 14 17.70 -8.66 14.83
N ALA A 15 18.49 -7.79 14.19
CA ALA A 15 18.90 -7.97 12.80
C ALA A 15 19.66 -9.29 12.61
N VAL A 16 20.63 -9.58 13.46
CA VAL A 16 21.39 -10.85 13.42
C VAL A 16 20.49 -12.07 13.66
N LEU A 17 19.37 -11.94 14.37
CA LEU A 17 18.44 -13.05 14.58
C LEU A 17 17.48 -13.25 13.40
N LEU A 18 17.08 -12.16 12.73
CA LEU A 18 15.97 -12.17 11.78
C LEU A 18 16.42 -12.08 10.33
N ALA A 19 17.65 -11.64 10.06
CA ALA A 19 18.19 -11.51 8.72
C ALA A 19 19.26 -12.56 8.41
N ASP A 20 19.37 -12.90 7.13
CA ASP A 20 20.44 -13.74 6.61
C ASP A 20 21.77 -12.99 6.57
N ASP A 21 21.74 -11.68 6.30
CA ASP A 21 22.90 -10.80 6.26
C ASP A 21 22.56 -9.38 6.75
N VAL A 22 23.51 -8.74 7.43
CA VAL A 22 23.37 -7.38 7.98
C VAL A 22 24.37 -6.44 7.31
N LEU A 23 23.85 -5.49 6.53
CA LEU A 23 24.68 -4.58 5.77
C LEU A 23 25.20 -3.43 6.64
N VAL A 24 26.51 -3.21 6.63
CA VAL A 24 27.19 -2.16 7.40
C VAL A 24 27.90 -1.20 6.45
N PRO A 25 27.50 0.08 6.40
CA PRO A 25 28.25 1.09 5.64
C PRO A 25 29.70 1.20 6.15
N ALA A 26 30.68 1.11 5.25
CA ALA A 26 32.11 1.17 5.56
C ALA A 26 32.47 2.47 6.29
N SER A 27 31.91 3.60 5.84
CA SER A 27 32.05 4.90 6.51
C SER A 27 31.54 4.87 7.94
N SER A 28 30.42 4.20 8.22
CA SER A 28 29.88 4.09 9.58
C SER A 28 30.76 3.22 10.47
N GLN A 29 31.30 2.14 9.94
CA GLN A 29 32.22 1.26 10.67
C GLN A 29 33.53 1.97 11.04
N ILE A 30 34.01 2.87 10.18
CA ILE A 30 35.25 3.65 10.38
C ILE A 30 35.02 4.91 11.21
N GLU A 31 33.90 5.62 11.04
CA GLU A 31 33.71 6.96 11.61
C GLU A 31 32.82 6.98 12.86
N SER A 32 31.84 6.07 12.97
CA SER A 32 30.85 6.12 14.04
C SER A 32 31.31 5.36 15.29
N ALA A 33 31.53 6.10 16.38
CA ALA A 33 31.84 5.52 17.69
C ALA A 33 30.73 4.57 18.20
N LEU A 34 29.46 4.89 17.91
CA LEU A 34 28.31 4.04 18.22
C LEU A 34 28.40 2.70 17.46
N CYS A 35 28.67 2.77 16.15
CA CYS A 35 28.79 1.58 15.30
C CYS A 35 29.95 0.70 15.77
N LYS A 36 31.13 1.28 16.00
CA LYS A 36 32.31 0.56 16.53
C LYS A 36 32.01 -0.14 17.86
N ARG A 37 31.34 0.56 18.78
CA ARG A 37 30.98 0.00 20.09
C ARG A 37 30.05 -1.19 19.96
N VAL A 38 29.00 -1.11 19.14
CA VAL A 38 28.04 -2.20 18.94
C VAL A 38 28.69 -3.39 18.20
N LEU A 39 29.45 -3.14 17.13
CA LEU A 39 30.07 -4.20 16.32
C LEU A 39 31.22 -4.91 17.05
N SER A 40 31.84 -4.26 18.05
CA SER A 40 32.88 -4.90 18.90
C SER A 40 32.37 -6.12 19.67
N GLU A 41 31.05 -6.28 19.83
CA GLU A 41 30.45 -7.46 20.45
C GLU A 41 30.45 -8.70 19.54
N TYR A 42 30.78 -8.54 18.25
CA TYR A 42 30.80 -9.59 17.25
C TYR A 42 32.25 -9.88 16.81
N PRO A 43 32.86 -10.99 17.26
CA PRO A 43 34.21 -11.38 16.84
C PRO A 43 34.30 -11.57 15.33
N ARG A 44 35.50 -11.44 14.74
CA ARG A 44 35.72 -11.50 13.29
C ARG A 44 35.00 -12.66 12.59
N LYS A 45 35.06 -13.87 13.15
CA LYS A 45 34.40 -15.06 12.57
C LYS A 45 32.88 -14.89 12.47
N ALA A 46 32.26 -14.27 13.47
CA ALA A 46 30.83 -13.98 13.46
C ALA A 46 30.49 -12.80 12.57
N PHE A 47 31.37 -11.79 12.51
CA PHE A 47 31.20 -10.67 11.60
C PHE A 47 31.11 -11.15 10.15
N VAL A 48 32.09 -11.95 9.71
CA VAL A 48 32.13 -12.52 8.35
C VAL A 48 30.93 -13.42 8.03
N ALA A 49 30.29 -14.00 9.04
CA ALA A 49 29.16 -14.91 8.86
C ALA A 49 27.79 -14.21 8.78
N HIS A 50 27.67 -12.97 9.27
CA HIS A 50 26.37 -12.30 9.45
C HIS A 50 26.36 -10.85 9.01
N PHE A 51 27.50 -10.29 8.61
CA PHE A 51 27.63 -8.89 8.22
C PHE A 51 28.41 -8.75 6.93
N THR A 52 27.93 -7.85 6.08
CA THR A 52 28.63 -7.42 4.87
C THR A 52 28.91 -5.94 4.93
N THR A 53 30.18 -5.57 4.72
CA THR A 53 30.61 -4.18 4.63
C THR A 53 30.32 -3.61 3.25
N VAL A 54 29.85 -2.37 3.20
CA VAL A 54 29.32 -1.76 1.98
C VAL A 54 29.88 -0.35 1.75
N GLY A 55 30.36 -0.06 0.53
CA GLY A 55 30.90 1.26 0.17
C GLY A 55 31.09 1.49 -1.33
N SER A 56 31.63 2.66 -1.69
CA SER A 56 32.10 2.95 -3.07
C SER A 56 33.42 2.22 -3.36
N GLY A 57 33.74 2.01 -4.63
CA GLY A 57 34.92 1.27 -5.04
C GLY A 57 34.70 -0.25 -5.11
N SER A 58 35.63 -0.93 -5.77
CA SER A 58 35.62 -2.38 -5.97
C SER A 58 36.06 -3.17 -4.73
N SER A 59 36.73 -2.52 -3.77
CA SER A 59 37.15 -3.13 -2.51
C SER A 59 37.18 -2.13 -1.33
N PHE A 60 37.36 -2.64 -0.11
CA PHE A 60 37.52 -1.82 1.08
C PHE A 60 38.78 -0.94 1.02
N GLU A 61 39.85 -1.43 0.40
CA GLU A 61 41.12 -0.70 0.24
C GLU A 61 40.93 0.49 -0.69
N GLU A 62 40.27 0.27 -1.82
CA GLU A 62 39.96 1.33 -2.78
C GLU A 62 39.09 2.40 -2.12
N PHE A 63 38.07 1.99 -1.36
CA PHE A 63 37.24 2.90 -0.58
C PHE A 63 38.05 3.77 0.40
N VAL A 64 38.96 3.16 1.17
CA VAL A 64 39.79 3.88 2.14
C VAL A 64 40.74 4.85 1.45
N GLU A 65 41.32 4.46 0.31
CA GLU A 65 42.21 5.32 -0.47
C GLU A 65 41.45 6.51 -1.09
N GLU A 66 40.27 6.26 -1.67
CA GLU A 66 39.35 7.31 -2.13
C GLU A 66 39.08 8.31 -1.00
N LYS A 67 38.75 7.83 0.21
CA LYS A 67 38.47 8.69 1.37
C LYS A 67 39.70 9.45 1.88
N ARG A 68 40.89 8.85 1.87
CA ARG A 68 42.13 9.53 2.24
C ARG A 68 42.49 10.67 1.28
N SER A 69 42.19 10.50 -0.01
CA SER A 69 42.37 11.57 -1.00
C SER A 69 41.33 12.70 -0.85
N GLN A 70 40.14 12.38 -0.35
CA GLN A 70 39.04 13.32 -0.16
C GLN A 70 39.20 14.21 1.10
N TYR A 71 39.78 13.69 2.19
CA TYR A 71 39.93 14.43 3.45
C TYR A 71 41.33 15.04 3.61
N ARG A 72 41.41 16.25 4.18
CA ARG A 72 42.72 16.84 4.51
C ARG A 72 43.38 16.11 5.69
N ALA A 73 44.71 16.08 5.68
CA ALA A 73 45.52 15.38 6.69
C ALA A 73 45.39 15.94 8.13
N ASP A 74 44.84 17.12 8.31
CA ASP A 74 44.61 17.77 9.61
C ASP A 74 43.17 17.63 10.11
N GLN A 75 42.25 17.12 9.28
CA GLN A 75 40.86 16.88 9.66
C GLN A 75 40.71 15.60 10.49
N ALA A 76 39.78 15.62 11.45
CA ALA A 76 39.48 14.48 12.31
C ALA A 76 39.18 13.20 11.51
N GLN A 77 38.43 13.32 10.41
CA GLN A 77 38.13 12.20 9.51
C GLN A 77 39.41 11.67 8.83
N GLY A 78 40.29 12.55 8.34
CA GLY A 78 41.56 12.15 7.70
C GLY A 78 42.53 11.45 8.66
N ILE A 79 42.47 11.74 9.96
CA ILE A 79 43.19 10.99 11.00
C ILE A 79 42.58 9.59 11.17
N VAL A 80 41.25 9.51 11.33
CA VAL A 80 40.53 8.24 11.56
C VAL A 80 40.74 7.22 10.42
N TYR A 81 40.78 7.65 9.16
CA TYR A 81 41.04 6.75 8.01
C TYR A 81 42.52 6.34 7.85
N ARG A 82 43.47 7.09 8.42
CA ARG A 82 44.88 6.67 8.45
C ARG A 82 45.15 5.68 9.57
N GLU A 83 44.46 5.84 10.70
CA GLU A 83 44.61 4.99 11.89
C GLU A 83 43.63 3.80 11.91
N SER A 84 42.72 3.68 10.93
CA SER A 84 41.73 2.60 10.89
C SER A 84 42.40 1.24 10.59
N GLY A 85 42.62 0.43 11.62
CA GLY A 85 43.11 -0.95 11.51
C GLY A 85 42.05 -1.99 11.09
N ILE A 86 41.02 -1.58 10.34
CA ILE A 86 39.96 -2.49 9.87
C ILE A 86 40.52 -3.30 8.68
N GLY A 87 40.41 -4.62 8.75
CA GLY A 87 41.14 -5.56 7.89
C GLY A 87 40.59 -5.71 6.46
N ILE A 88 41.49 -6.10 5.56
CA ILE A 88 41.31 -6.20 4.09
C ILE A 88 40.35 -7.31 3.65
N ASP A 89 40.12 -8.33 4.49
CA ASP A 89 39.28 -9.50 4.11
C ASP A 89 37.85 -9.46 4.67
N LEU A 90 37.23 -8.28 4.79
CA LEU A 90 35.81 -8.21 5.14
C LEU A 90 34.93 -8.53 3.92
N PRO A 91 33.78 -9.22 4.09
CA PRO A 91 32.81 -9.34 3.02
C PRO A 91 32.44 -7.96 2.51
N TRP A 92 32.59 -7.76 1.20
CA TRP A 92 32.46 -6.46 0.57
C TRP A 92 31.36 -6.48 -0.48
N ARG A 93 30.53 -5.42 -0.48
CA ARG A 93 29.57 -5.16 -1.54
C ARG A 93 29.74 -3.73 -2.05
N THR A 94 30.03 -3.61 -3.34
CA THR A 94 30.14 -2.31 -4.01
C THR A 94 28.77 -1.70 -4.22
N ARG A 95 28.68 -0.41 -3.89
CA ARG A 95 27.52 0.45 -4.19
C ARG A 95 27.63 1.08 -5.56
N ARG A 96 26.48 1.20 -6.23
CA ARG A 96 26.38 1.84 -7.55
C ARG A 96 25.83 3.25 -7.46
N ARG A 97 25.14 3.59 -6.36
CA ARG A 97 24.59 4.94 -6.14
C ARG A 97 25.50 5.82 -5.31
N SER A 98 25.60 7.09 -5.70
CA SER A 98 26.24 8.12 -4.88
C SER A 98 25.25 8.67 -3.87
N ALA A 99 25.47 8.38 -2.58
CA ALA A 99 24.66 8.94 -1.50
C ALA A 99 24.66 10.48 -1.52
N THR A 100 25.79 11.10 -1.85
CA THR A 100 25.89 12.56 -1.98
C THR A 100 25.00 13.09 -3.10
N ALA A 101 24.94 12.41 -4.25
CA ALA A 101 24.08 12.81 -5.36
C ALA A 101 22.59 12.63 -5.03
N ASP A 102 22.24 11.51 -4.38
CA ASP A 102 20.87 11.26 -3.93
C ASP A 102 20.43 12.30 -2.87
N ILE A 103 21.29 12.64 -1.90
CA ILE A 103 21.02 13.71 -0.91
C ILE A 103 20.84 15.05 -1.62
N ALA A 104 21.70 15.40 -2.58
CA ALA A 104 21.57 16.67 -3.30
C ALA A 104 20.26 16.78 -4.10
N ALA A 105 19.83 15.70 -4.74
CA ALA A 105 18.57 15.66 -5.48
C ALA A 105 17.35 15.79 -4.55
N ASP A 106 17.34 15.03 -3.46
CA ASP A 106 16.26 15.08 -2.46
C ASP A 106 16.24 16.41 -1.69
N TRP A 107 17.40 17.03 -1.46
CA TRP A 107 17.52 18.34 -0.82
C TRP A 107 16.81 19.45 -1.61
N LYS A 108 16.93 19.44 -2.95
CA LYS A 108 16.19 20.35 -3.83
C LYS A 108 14.69 20.05 -3.79
N THR A 109 14.31 18.78 -3.75
CA THR A 109 12.90 18.35 -3.62
C THR A 109 12.28 18.78 -2.30
N ALA A 110 13.04 18.73 -1.20
CA ALA A 110 12.58 19.12 0.13
C ALA A 110 12.18 20.61 0.18
N LEU A 111 12.88 21.48 -0.57
CA LEU A 111 12.52 22.89 -0.70
C LEU A 111 11.12 23.05 -1.32
N ALA A 112 10.84 22.33 -2.42
CA ALA A 112 9.56 22.36 -3.10
C ALA A 112 8.38 21.84 -2.24
N LEU A 113 8.69 21.02 -1.22
CA LEU A 113 7.74 20.49 -0.25
C LEU A 113 7.63 21.33 1.04
N GLY A 114 8.19 22.56 1.05
CA GLY A 114 8.05 23.48 2.18
C GLY A 114 9.00 23.19 3.35
N ALA A 115 10.18 22.61 3.12
CA ALA A 115 11.15 22.35 4.19
C ALA A 115 11.53 23.60 4.98
N THR A 116 11.56 24.78 4.35
CA THR A 116 11.87 26.08 4.95
C THR A 116 10.82 26.54 5.96
N GLU A 117 9.55 26.17 5.81
CA GLU A 117 8.49 26.56 6.77
C GLU A 117 8.68 25.97 8.16
N GLY A 118 9.14 24.72 8.23
CA GLY A 118 9.41 24.13 9.54
C GLY A 118 10.76 24.53 10.14
N LEU A 119 11.71 25.02 9.33
CA LEU A 119 12.88 25.74 9.83
C LEU A 119 12.51 27.11 10.38
N PHE A 120 11.63 27.83 9.69
CA PHE A 120 11.05 29.10 10.16
C PHE A 120 10.41 28.94 11.54
N ARG A 121 9.61 27.88 11.73
CA ARG A 121 9.03 27.54 13.05
C ARG A 121 10.09 27.18 14.10
N ALA A 122 11.10 26.40 13.73
CA ALA A 122 12.17 25.99 14.64
C ALA A 122 13.09 27.14 15.09
N LEU A 123 13.18 28.20 14.28
CA LEU A 123 13.93 29.42 14.56
C LEU A 123 13.05 30.54 15.10
N HIS A 124 11.79 30.26 15.48
CA HIS A 124 10.85 31.26 15.99
C HIS A 124 10.68 32.49 15.09
N GLY A 125 10.76 32.29 13.78
CA GLY A 125 10.64 33.34 12.77
C GLY A 125 11.94 34.04 12.38
N ASP A 126 13.07 33.72 13.03
CA ASP A 126 14.38 34.29 12.75
C ASP A 126 15.12 33.52 11.65
N LEU A 127 14.51 33.46 10.46
CA LEU A 127 15.06 32.78 9.29
C LEU A 127 15.69 33.83 8.34
N PRO A 128 16.89 33.58 7.76
CA PRO A 128 17.48 34.50 6.79
C PRO A 128 16.53 34.80 5.63
N LYS A 129 16.45 36.07 5.21
CA LYS A 129 15.53 36.50 4.14
C LYS A 129 15.80 35.81 2.79
N ASP A 130 17.01 35.33 2.59
CA ASP A 130 17.51 34.64 1.41
C ASP A 130 17.66 33.12 1.62
N VAL A 131 17.05 32.55 2.66
CA VAL A 131 17.20 31.13 3.03
C VAL A 131 16.90 30.15 1.89
N GLU A 132 15.91 30.41 1.03
CA GLU A 132 15.56 29.51 -0.08
C GLU A 132 16.66 29.48 -1.13
N ARG A 133 17.26 30.65 -1.43
CA ARG A 133 18.42 30.77 -2.31
C ARG A 133 19.66 30.12 -1.69
N LEU A 134 19.88 30.31 -0.39
CA LEU A 134 20.97 29.67 0.34
C LEU A 134 20.81 28.15 0.34
N TRP A 135 19.59 27.65 0.54
CA TRP A 135 19.20 26.24 0.52
C TRP A 135 19.48 25.60 -0.83
N GLU A 136 18.99 26.20 -1.91
CA GLU A 136 19.14 25.69 -3.27
C GLU A 136 20.62 25.53 -3.67
N GLY A 137 21.47 26.48 -3.23
CA GLY A 137 22.91 26.46 -3.52
C GLY A 137 23.79 25.66 -2.55
N ILE A 138 23.23 24.98 -1.54
CA ILE A 138 24.02 24.16 -0.60
C ILE A 138 24.81 23.06 -1.32
N PRO A 139 24.23 22.24 -2.23
CA PRO A 139 24.96 21.16 -2.88
C PRO A 139 26.22 21.65 -3.60
N GLU A 140 26.14 22.79 -4.28
CA GLU A 140 27.24 23.39 -5.04
C GLU A 140 28.27 24.06 -4.09
N ARG A 141 27.81 24.71 -3.02
CA ARG A 141 28.69 25.41 -2.05
C ARG A 141 29.49 24.48 -1.14
N LEU A 142 29.05 23.23 -0.97
CA LEU A 142 29.82 22.23 -0.21
C LEU A 142 31.14 21.88 -0.89
N GLY A 143 31.26 22.05 -2.22
CA GLY A 143 32.55 22.01 -2.92
C GLY A 143 33.37 20.72 -2.73
N GLY A 144 32.70 19.57 -2.55
CA GLY A 144 33.34 18.27 -2.27
C GLY A 144 33.38 17.87 -0.79
N SER A 145 33.00 18.76 0.13
CA SER A 145 32.79 18.45 1.54
C SER A 145 31.60 17.50 1.73
N ALA A 146 31.59 16.75 2.83
CA ALA A 146 30.50 15.83 3.14
C ALA A 146 29.17 16.59 3.33
N PHE A 147 28.09 16.02 2.81
CA PHE A 147 26.73 16.58 2.95
C PHE A 147 26.16 16.22 4.33
N ILE A 148 26.67 16.87 5.37
CA ILE A 148 26.29 16.67 6.78
C ILE A 148 25.86 17.99 7.43
N VAL A 149 25.06 17.92 8.50
CA VAL A 149 24.48 19.09 9.18
C VAL A 149 25.55 20.10 9.62
N GLU A 150 26.72 19.63 10.05
CA GLU A 150 27.86 20.45 10.48
C GLU A 150 28.40 21.34 9.36
N ASN A 151 28.36 20.88 8.12
CA ASN A 151 28.81 21.64 6.97
C ASN A 151 27.69 22.50 6.38
N VAL A 152 26.43 22.07 6.54
CA VAL A 152 25.26 22.78 6.01
C VAL A 152 24.89 23.99 6.86
N ILE A 153 24.95 23.89 8.20
CA ILE A 153 24.52 24.98 9.11
C ILE A 153 25.26 26.31 8.86
N PRO A 154 26.60 26.35 8.76
CA PRO A 154 27.32 27.60 8.51
C PRO A 154 26.96 28.23 7.16
N LEU A 155 26.68 27.40 6.15
CA LEU A 155 26.32 27.85 4.81
C LEU A 155 24.88 28.34 4.73
N LEU A 156 23.97 27.73 5.49
CA LEU A 156 22.53 28.00 5.46
C LEU A 156 22.12 29.12 6.42
N LEU A 157 22.73 29.20 7.60
CA LEU A 157 22.34 30.12 8.68
C LEU A 157 23.40 31.19 8.98
N GLY A 158 24.60 31.11 8.39
CA GLY A 158 25.68 32.05 8.66
C GLY A 158 26.27 31.96 10.08
N SER A 159 25.94 30.91 10.83
CA SER A 159 26.41 30.66 12.20
C SER A 159 27.18 29.33 12.27
N PRO A 160 28.22 29.21 13.12
CA PRO A 160 28.95 27.95 13.30
C PRO A 160 28.09 26.85 13.97
N SER A 161 26.96 27.20 14.57
CA SER A 161 26.06 26.25 15.24
C SER A 161 24.59 26.67 15.19
N ALA A 162 23.70 25.70 15.43
CA ALA A 162 22.26 25.92 15.55
C ALA A 162 21.71 25.16 16.75
N GLY A 163 20.55 25.59 17.25
CA GLY A 163 19.84 24.91 18.32
C GLY A 163 19.47 23.47 17.97
N ILE A 164 19.26 22.64 18.99
CA ILE A 164 19.02 21.20 18.84
C ILE A 164 17.82 20.89 17.92
N VAL A 165 16.76 21.70 17.98
CA VAL A 165 15.56 21.54 17.14
C VAL A 165 15.89 21.71 15.65
N VAL A 166 16.70 22.71 15.31
CA VAL A 166 17.12 23.00 13.94
C VAL A 166 18.04 21.90 13.43
N ARG A 167 19.02 21.49 14.25
CA ARG A 167 19.92 20.39 13.93
C ARG A 167 19.15 19.10 13.65
N ASN A 168 18.19 18.75 14.51
CA ASN A 168 17.38 17.53 14.36
C ASN A 168 16.55 17.55 13.07
N ARG A 169 16.01 18.71 12.71
CA ARG A 169 15.24 18.86 11.48
C ARG A 169 16.08 18.68 10.22
N LEU A 170 17.28 19.27 10.20
CA LEU A 170 18.24 19.09 9.11
C LEU A 170 18.78 17.65 9.06
N HIS A 171 19.04 17.04 10.22
CA HIS A 171 19.41 15.63 10.30
C HIS A 171 18.32 14.74 9.71
N GLY A 172 17.04 15.00 9.98
CA GLY A 172 15.94 14.22 9.42
C GLY A 172 15.91 14.25 7.88
N ILE A 173 16.13 15.42 7.29
CA ILE A 173 16.15 15.59 5.83
C ILE A 173 17.35 14.84 5.23
N ILE A 174 18.56 15.05 5.77
CA ILE A 174 19.79 14.47 5.23
C ILE A 174 19.84 12.95 5.45
N ASN A 175 19.51 12.48 6.65
CA ASN A 175 19.58 11.07 7.00
C ASN A 175 18.57 10.24 6.22
N LYS A 176 17.36 10.77 5.98
CA LYS A 176 16.34 10.09 5.16
C LYS A 176 16.88 9.75 3.77
N SER A 177 17.51 10.71 3.11
CA SER A 177 18.11 10.51 1.78
C SER A 177 19.37 9.67 1.82
N TYR A 178 20.19 9.82 2.85
CA TYR A 178 21.38 8.99 3.06
C TYR A 178 20.99 7.52 3.18
N PHE A 179 20.14 7.15 4.15
CA PHE A 179 19.74 5.76 4.32
C PHE A 179 18.86 5.26 3.17
N GLY A 180 18.03 6.12 2.57
CA GLY A 180 17.29 5.83 1.34
C GLY A 180 18.18 5.44 0.16
N SER A 181 19.34 6.08 0.02
CA SER A 181 20.33 5.75 -1.01
C SER A 181 20.91 4.36 -0.80
N TYR A 182 21.22 3.97 0.45
CA TYR A 182 21.72 2.63 0.75
C TYR A 182 20.62 1.56 0.60
N GLY A 183 19.43 1.81 1.15
CA GLY A 183 18.31 0.89 1.07
C GLY A 183 17.97 0.55 -0.39
N LYS A 184 17.73 1.56 -1.21
CA LYS A 184 17.36 1.40 -2.64
C LYS A 184 18.45 0.73 -3.47
N ASP A 185 19.73 1.01 -3.21
CA ASP A 185 20.85 0.44 -3.98
C ASP A 185 21.09 -1.03 -3.64
N LEU A 186 20.87 -1.41 -2.38
CA LEU A 186 21.25 -2.73 -1.87
C LEU A 186 20.09 -3.71 -1.79
N GLY A 187 18.84 -3.24 -1.95
CA GLY A 187 17.63 -4.01 -1.70
C GLY A 187 17.51 -4.42 -0.23
N ALA A 188 17.97 -3.55 0.68
CA ALA A 188 17.98 -3.86 2.11
C ALA A 188 16.69 -3.40 2.78
N SER A 189 16.12 -4.27 3.61
CA SER A 189 15.04 -3.98 4.55
C SER A 189 15.61 -3.30 5.80
N VAL A 190 14.79 -2.51 6.49
CA VAL A 190 15.22 -1.69 7.63
C VAL A 190 14.30 -1.83 8.84
N PHE A 191 14.84 -1.53 10.02
CA PHE A 191 14.03 -1.26 11.20
C PHE A 191 13.43 0.14 11.13
N ARG A 192 12.11 0.23 11.10
CA ARG A 192 11.36 1.50 11.17
C ARG A 192 11.10 1.86 12.65
N ASN A 193 10.82 3.13 12.92
CA ASN A 193 10.42 3.64 14.24
C ASN A 193 11.46 3.53 15.38
N MET A 194 12.75 3.48 15.06
CA MET A 194 13.83 3.58 16.07
C MET A 194 13.92 4.99 16.68
N GLY A 195 14.05 5.08 18.00
CA GLY A 195 14.03 6.34 18.77
C GLY A 195 15.27 7.21 18.59
N TYR A 196 16.47 6.62 18.60
CA TYR A 196 17.73 7.38 18.56
C TYR A 196 18.07 8.02 17.21
N LEU A 197 17.37 7.64 16.13
CA LEU A 197 17.55 8.27 14.82
C LEU A 197 16.90 9.66 14.74
N GLU A 198 16.16 10.09 15.78
CA GLU A 198 15.56 11.43 15.97
C GLU A 198 14.97 12.08 14.70
N SER A 199 14.46 11.25 13.79
CA SER A 199 13.71 11.66 12.62
C SER A 199 12.43 10.84 12.58
N PRO A 200 11.26 11.44 12.90
CA PRO A 200 9.97 10.76 12.75
C PRO A 200 9.63 10.45 11.29
N ASP A 201 10.43 10.96 10.34
CA ASP A 201 10.33 10.69 8.91
C ASP A 201 11.24 9.50 8.53
N THR A 202 10.64 8.32 8.69
CA THR A 202 11.07 7.00 8.21
C THR A 202 12.21 6.98 7.17
N VAL A 203 13.30 6.32 7.56
CA VAL A 203 14.32 5.79 6.65
C VAL A 203 13.63 5.00 5.53
N LEU A 204 13.84 5.41 4.28
CA LEU A 204 13.32 4.70 3.11
C LEU A 204 14.15 3.43 2.87
N SER A 205 13.51 2.27 2.83
CA SER A 205 14.15 0.98 2.51
C SER A 205 14.13 0.70 1.01
N GLY A 206 14.94 -0.27 0.56
CA GLY A 206 14.83 -0.84 -0.79
C GLY A 206 13.88 -2.04 -0.86
N ASP A 207 13.51 -2.58 0.30
CA ASP A 207 12.66 -3.76 0.48
C ASP A 207 11.63 -3.53 1.62
N PRO A 208 10.63 -2.65 1.40
CA PRO A 208 9.57 -2.34 2.36
C PRO A 208 8.68 -3.51 2.79
N VAL A 209 8.71 -4.68 2.12
CA VAL A 209 7.95 -5.87 2.55
C VAL A 209 8.54 -6.51 3.80
N ASN A 210 9.87 -6.49 3.92
CA ASN A 210 10.57 -7.04 5.08
C ASN A 210 10.93 -5.97 6.13
N ASP A 211 10.45 -4.74 5.96
CA ASP A 211 10.67 -3.66 6.93
C ASP A 211 9.92 -3.90 8.24
N LEU A 212 10.69 -4.08 9.30
CA LEU A 212 10.13 -4.37 10.61
C LEU A 212 9.91 -3.10 11.42
N ASP A 213 8.72 -2.96 12.01
CA ASP A 213 8.51 -1.93 13.03
C ASP A 213 9.26 -2.32 14.30
N TYR A 214 10.32 -1.57 14.62
CA TYR A 214 11.18 -1.84 15.76
C TYR A 214 10.43 -1.78 17.08
N ARG A 215 9.56 -0.78 17.29
CA ARG A 215 8.84 -0.62 18.56
C ARG A 215 7.85 -1.74 18.78
N ARG A 216 7.13 -2.10 17.72
CA ARG A 216 6.17 -3.21 17.75
C ARG A 216 6.89 -4.53 18.01
N LEU A 217 7.97 -4.82 17.29
CA LEU A 217 8.77 -6.03 17.49
C LEU A 217 9.33 -6.12 18.91
N VAL A 218 9.87 -5.02 19.45
CA VAL A 218 10.36 -4.98 20.84
C VAL A 218 9.22 -5.21 21.84
N SER A 219 8.01 -4.68 21.58
CA SER A 219 6.83 -4.95 22.43
C SER A 219 6.47 -6.43 22.40
N SER A 220 6.36 -7.02 21.22
CA SER A 220 6.03 -8.45 21.07
C SER A 220 7.10 -9.37 21.66
N CYS A 221 8.39 -9.02 21.54
CA CYS A 221 9.48 -9.73 22.23
C CYS A 221 9.37 -9.61 23.75
N ARG A 222 8.84 -8.49 24.27
CA ARG A 222 8.60 -8.30 25.71
C ARG A 222 7.43 -9.16 26.17
N GLU A 223 6.35 -9.19 25.41
CA GLU A 223 5.12 -9.94 25.70
C GLU A 223 5.37 -11.46 25.72
N THR A 224 6.17 -11.96 24.77
CA THR A 224 6.58 -13.38 24.72
C THR A 224 7.71 -13.74 25.70
N GLY A 225 8.28 -12.74 26.40
CA GLY A 225 9.35 -12.92 27.37
C GLY A 225 10.75 -13.13 26.78
N VAL A 226 10.90 -13.25 25.45
CA VAL A 226 12.21 -13.50 24.79
C VAL A 226 13.15 -12.30 24.85
N LEU A 227 12.62 -11.09 25.04
CA LEU A 227 13.40 -9.84 25.04
C LEU A 227 14.54 -9.82 26.07
N ARG A 228 14.33 -10.43 27.24
CA ARG A 228 15.36 -10.50 28.29
C ARG A 228 16.54 -11.37 27.85
N ASP A 229 16.25 -12.47 27.17
CA ASP A 229 17.25 -13.43 26.70
C ASP A 229 18.05 -12.84 25.54
N ILE A 230 17.39 -12.19 24.58
CA ILE A 230 18.04 -11.44 23.48
C ILE A 230 19.03 -10.40 24.03
N ASN A 231 18.63 -9.66 25.08
CA ASN A 231 19.48 -8.62 25.66
C ASN A 231 20.69 -9.14 26.45
N ARG A 232 20.58 -10.32 27.08
CA ARG A 232 21.60 -10.81 28.03
C ARG A 232 22.51 -11.90 27.45
N SER A 233 22.05 -12.62 26.42
CA SER A 233 22.79 -13.74 25.84
C SER A 233 24.10 -13.32 25.19
N ARG A 234 25.18 -14.05 25.48
CA ARG A 234 26.41 -13.96 24.66
C ARG A 234 26.13 -14.54 23.28
N LEU A 235 26.96 -14.18 22.29
CA LEU A 235 26.68 -14.45 20.88
C LEU A 235 26.27 -15.91 20.54
N PRO A 236 26.92 -16.98 21.04
CA PRO A 236 26.46 -18.34 20.75
C PRO A 236 25.05 -18.64 21.25
N ALA A 237 24.74 -18.18 22.47
CA ALA A 237 23.40 -18.32 23.06
C ALA A 237 22.38 -17.38 22.42
N LEU A 238 22.82 -16.23 21.89
CA LEU A 238 21.97 -15.35 21.10
C LEU A 238 21.56 -16.05 19.81
N LEU A 239 22.52 -16.57 19.03
CA LEU A 239 22.23 -17.24 17.75
C LEU A 239 21.33 -18.48 17.91
N ALA A 240 21.43 -19.19 19.03
CA ALA A 240 20.51 -20.29 19.36
C ALA A 240 19.04 -19.84 19.48
N LEU A 241 18.77 -18.55 19.71
CA LEU A 241 17.40 -18.02 19.76
C LEU A 241 16.75 -17.89 18.38
N ARG A 242 17.47 -18.07 17.26
CA ARG A 242 16.88 -18.07 15.92
C ARG A 242 15.76 -19.11 15.79
N ASP A 243 15.91 -20.24 16.47
CA ASP A 243 14.93 -21.33 16.51
C ASP A 243 14.00 -21.28 17.74
N ASP A 244 14.06 -20.21 18.56
CA ASP A 244 13.24 -20.08 19.77
C ASP A 244 11.78 -19.77 19.39
N PRO A 245 10.80 -20.59 19.82
CA PRO A 245 9.40 -20.40 19.47
C PRO A 245 8.82 -19.07 19.99
N ARG A 246 9.39 -18.49 21.06
CA ARG A 246 8.98 -17.18 21.58
C ARG A 246 9.43 -16.06 20.66
N LEU A 247 10.60 -16.18 20.03
CA LEU A 247 11.05 -15.23 19.00
C LEU A 247 10.16 -15.32 17.76
N ALA A 248 9.85 -16.54 17.31
CA ALA A 248 8.93 -16.74 16.18
C ALA A 248 7.53 -16.16 16.47
N ALA A 249 6.99 -16.38 17.67
CA ALA A 249 5.74 -15.80 18.11
C ALA A 249 5.80 -14.26 18.18
N ALA A 250 6.89 -13.70 18.72
CA ALA A 250 7.08 -12.26 18.78
C ALA A 250 7.13 -11.63 17.39
N TYR A 251 7.84 -12.28 16.46
CA TYR A 251 7.90 -11.89 15.07
C TYR A 251 6.50 -11.92 14.44
N ALA A 252 5.74 -13.01 14.61
CA ALA A 252 4.38 -13.14 14.09
C ALA A 252 3.38 -12.14 14.72
N MET A 253 3.49 -11.80 16.00
CA MET A 253 2.63 -10.78 16.63
C MET A 253 2.94 -9.37 16.11
N ALA A 254 4.21 -9.09 15.86
CA ALA A 254 4.65 -7.84 15.28
C ALA A 254 4.37 -7.77 13.76
N HIS A 255 4.32 -8.92 13.09
CA HIS A 255 4.19 -9.11 11.65
C HIS A 255 3.13 -10.19 11.39
N PRO A 256 1.84 -9.93 11.67
CA PRO A 256 0.80 -10.94 11.60
C PRO A 256 0.62 -11.42 10.16
N GLN A 257 1.08 -12.64 9.89
CA GLN A 257 0.70 -13.38 8.70
C GLN A 257 -0.76 -13.87 8.83
N PRO A 258 -1.52 -13.94 7.72
CA PRO A 258 -2.82 -14.59 7.71
C PRO A 258 -2.65 -16.08 8.08
N GLN A 259 -3.52 -16.60 8.97
CA GLN A 259 -3.41 -17.95 9.52
C GLN A 259 -3.50 -19.03 8.43
N ALA A 260 -2.47 -19.85 8.32
CA ALA A 260 -2.43 -21.07 7.51
C ALA A 260 -2.96 -22.26 8.31
N THR A 261 -3.88 -23.03 7.73
CA THR A 261 -4.32 -24.34 8.24
C THR A 261 -3.23 -25.39 8.06
N GLU A 262 -3.28 -26.43 8.91
CA GLU A 262 -2.16 -27.26 9.34
C GLU A 262 -1.44 -28.14 8.31
N ARG A 263 -0.15 -28.31 8.62
CA ARG A 263 0.93 -29.18 8.12
C ARG A 263 0.54 -30.57 7.56
N ARG A 264 1.28 -30.98 6.52
CA ARG A 264 1.82 -32.35 6.40
C ARG A 264 3.34 -32.32 6.20
N SER A 265 3.98 -33.34 6.77
CA SER A 265 5.40 -33.49 7.09
C SER A 265 6.23 -34.21 6.02
N GLY A 266 7.36 -33.59 5.61
CA GLY A 266 8.66 -34.20 5.21
C GLY A 266 8.76 -35.01 3.90
N PRO A 267 10.00 -35.27 3.36
CA PRO A 267 11.31 -35.20 4.02
C PRO A 267 12.40 -34.35 3.33
N SER A 268 13.58 -34.40 3.94
CA SER A 268 14.75 -33.51 3.93
C SER A 268 15.71 -33.54 2.73
N TRP A 269 16.39 -32.40 2.57
CA TRP A 269 17.65 -32.05 1.89
C TRP A 269 18.69 -33.15 1.54
N ARG A 270 19.21 -33.06 0.31
CA ARG A 270 20.60 -33.17 -0.23
C ARG A 270 20.45 -33.14 -1.77
N GLY A 271 21.17 -32.42 -2.62
CA GLY A 271 22.57 -32.00 -2.72
C GLY A 271 22.83 -31.65 -4.21
N HIS A 272 23.80 -30.77 -4.46
CA HIS A 272 24.32 -30.28 -5.75
C HIS A 272 24.19 -31.17 -7.01
N ALA A 273 23.89 -30.56 -8.16
CA ALA A 273 24.77 -30.56 -9.36
C ALA A 273 24.24 -29.67 -10.51
N ILE A 274 25.20 -29.22 -11.30
CA ILE A 274 25.20 -28.38 -12.51
C ILE A 274 24.58 -29.13 -13.72
N GLY A 275 23.99 -28.40 -14.67
CA GLY A 275 23.95 -28.82 -16.08
C GLY A 275 22.63 -28.57 -16.81
N ASP A 276 22.69 -27.72 -17.84
CA ASP A 276 21.97 -27.69 -19.13
C ASP A 276 20.52 -28.20 -19.21
N ASP A 277 19.60 -27.36 -19.70
CA ASP A 277 19.15 -27.42 -21.11
C ASP A 277 18.09 -26.33 -21.38
N MET A 278 18.30 -25.57 -22.45
CA MET A 278 17.35 -24.60 -22.98
C MET A 278 16.61 -25.27 -24.13
N THR A 279 15.44 -25.84 -23.85
CA THR A 279 14.48 -26.23 -24.89
C THR A 279 13.31 -25.27 -24.91
N SER A 280 13.19 -24.60 -26.05
CA SER A 280 12.09 -23.77 -26.51
C SER A 280 10.80 -24.57 -26.72
N GLU A 281 9.68 -24.08 -26.16
CA GLU A 281 8.26 -24.17 -26.60
C GLU A 281 7.44 -23.68 -25.37
N GLU A 282 6.59 -22.66 -25.37
CA GLU A 282 5.60 -22.17 -26.33
C GLU A 282 5.53 -20.63 -26.33
N ARG A 283 5.36 -20.01 -27.51
CA ARG A 283 4.88 -18.63 -27.62
C ARG A 283 3.37 -18.61 -27.38
N VAL A 284 2.93 -18.25 -26.17
CA VAL A 284 1.52 -17.87 -25.91
C VAL A 284 1.36 -16.38 -26.18
N THR A 285 0.58 -16.05 -27.20
CA THR A 285 0.17 -14.70 -27.60
C THR A 285 -0.87 -14.10 -26.63
N GLY A 286 -0.49 -13.79 -25.39
CA GLY A 286 -1.36 -13.12 -24.43
C GLY A 286 -0.68 -11.92 -23.79
N GLY A 287 -1.05 -10.70 -24.18
CA GLY A 287 -0.56 -9.45 -23.59
C GLY A 287 -0.95 -9.30 -22.12
N GLU A 288 -0.21 -8.54 -21.32
CA GLU A 288 -0.42 -8.38 -19.86
C GLU A 288 -1.82 -7.83 -19.47
N PRO A 289 -2.33 -8.09 -18.25
CA PRO A 289 -3.64 -7.59 -17.82
C PRO A 289 -3.69 -6.05 -17.85
N ARG A 290 -4.82 -5.52 -18.31
CA ARG A 290 -5.05 -4.07 -18.49
C ARG A 290 -6.10 -3.50 -17.55
N VAL A 291 -6.90 -4.36 -16.95
CA VAL A 291 -8.00 -4.00 -16.06
C VAL A 291 -7.70 -4.53 -14.67
N LEU A 292 -7.68 -3.63 -13.69
CA LEU A 292 -7.64 -3.94 -12.28
C LEU A 292 -9.07 -4.02 -11.74
N ILE A 293 -9.39 -5.11 -11.05
CA ILE A 293 -10.61 -5.25 -10.26
C ILE A 293 -10.18 -5.25 -8.80
N VAL A 294 -10.72 -4.34 -8.00
CA VAL A 294 -10.46 -4.26 -6.56
C VAL A 294 -11.72 -4.61 -5.80
N THR A 295 -11.60 -5.48 -4.81
CA THR A 295 -12.69 -5.89 -3.91
C THR A 295 -12.27 -5.72 -2.45
N ALA A 296 -13.18 -5.35 -1.57
CA ALA A 296 -12.89 -5.07 -0.16
C ALA A 296 -13.03 -6.29 0.75
N LEU A 297 -13.87 -7.26 0.37
CA LEU A 297 -14.29 -8.38 1.22
C LEU A 297 -14.10 -9.73 0.53
N PRO A 298 -13.84 -10.82 1.27
CA PRO A 298 -13.66 -12.16 0.69
C PRO A 298 -14.85 -12.64 -0.16
N ARG A 299 -16.08 -12.30 0.22
CA ARG A 299 -17.30 -12.62 -0.56
C ARG A 299 -17.39 -11.86 -1.88
N GLU A 300 -16.85 -10.65 -1.93
CA GLU A 300 -16.78 -9.85 -3.16
C GLU A 300 -15.70 -10.41 -4.09
N ALA A 301 -14.52 -10.74 -3.55
CA ALA A 301 -13.48 -11.44 -4.29
C ALA A 301 -14.00 -12.78 -4.83
N ALA A 302 -14.68 -13.58 -4.00
CA ALA A 302 -15.26 -14.85 -4.40
C ALA A 302 -16.31 -14.71 -5.52
N ALA A 303 -17.12 -13.65 -5.49
CA ALA A 303 -18.05 -13.34 -6.57
C ALA A 303 -17.32 -13.06 -7.89
N VAL A 304 -16.26 -12.23 -7.86
CA VAL A 304 -15.43 -11.97 -9.05
C VAL A 304 -14.75 -13.25 -9.53
N LEU A 305 -14.19 -14.06 -8.63
CA LEU A 305 -13.55 -15.31 -8.98
C LEU A 305 -14.53 -16.28 -9.69
N ALA A 306 -15.79 -16.31 -9.28
CA ALA A 306 -16.80 -17.19 -9.86
C ALA A 306 -17.27 -16.77 -11.27
N THR A 307 -17.18 -15.48 -11.61
CA THR A 307 -17.73 -14.97 -12.89
C THR A 307 -16.78 -15.13 -14.08
N PHE A 308 -15.47 -15.24 -13.87
CA PHE A 308 -14.48 -15.45 -14.93
C PHE A 308 -14.17 -16.94 -15.17
N ASP A 309 -13.50 -17.26 -16.26
CA ASP A 309 -13.30 -18.66 -16.69
C ASP A 309 -12.16 -19.32 -15.91
N GLU A 310 -11.02 -18.63 -15.81
CA GLU A 310 -9.79 -19.16 -15.25
C GLU A 310 -9.09 -18.12 -14.39
N TRP A 311 -8.37 -18.60 -13.38
CA TRP A 311 -7.56 -17.76 -12.50
C TRP A 311 -6.21 -18.41 -12.20
N ALA A 312 -5.16 -17.60 -12.30
CA ALA A 312 -3.80 -17.96 -11.88
C ALA A 312 -3.29 -16.96 -10.84
N ASP A 313 -2.29 -17.35 -10.08
CA ASP A 313 -1.54 -16.39 -9.27
C ASP A 313 -0.79 -15.44 -10.21
N ALA A 314 -0.88 -14.14 -9.94
CA ALA A 314 -0.16 -13.14 -10.73
C ALA A 314 1.13 -12.74 -10.01
N PRO A 315 2.16 -12.30 -10.75
CA PRO A 315 3.41 -11.83 -10.15
C PRO A 315 3.12 -10.69 -9.18
N SER A 316 3.54 -10.86 -7.93
CA SER A 316 3.64 -9.72 -7.01
C SER A 316 5.06 -9.18 -7.03
N HIS A 317 5.23 -7.89 -6.76
CA HIS A 317 6.54 -7.29 -6.60
C HIS A 317 6.98 -7.42 -5.14
N ALA A 318 8.28 -7.58 -4.90
CA ALA A 318 8.84 -7.65 -3.53
C ALA A 318 8.55 -6.43 -2.64
N ASN A 319 7.95 -5.35 -3.16
CA ASN A 319 7.59 -4.14 -2.42
C ASN A 319 6.08 -3.92 -2.39
N ASP A 320 5.31 -4.94 -2.72
CA ASP A 320 3.87 -4.91 -2.89
C ASP A 320 3.27 -6.11 -2.13
N ALA A 321 2.63 -5.82 -1.00
CA ALA A 321 2.01 -6.85 -0.17
C ALA A 321 0.64 -7.28 -0.69
N ASN A 322 0.17 -6.73 -1.82
CA ASN A 322 -1.08 -7.14 -2.40
C ASN A 322 -0.96 -8.57 -2.94
N LEU A 323 -2.04 -9.33 -2.76
CA LEU A 323 -2.20 -10.64 -3.39
C LEU A 323 -3.00 -10.45 -4.66
N TYR A 324 -2.37 -10.80 -5.78
CA TYR A 324 -2.96 -10.67 -7.10
C TYR A 324 -3.36 -12.01 -7.68
N ARG A 325 -4.52 -12.04 -8.32
CA ARG A 325 -4.91 -13.13 -9.18
C ARG A 325 -5.19 -12.61 -10.57
N GLU A 326 -4.61 -13.26 -11.57
CA GLU A 326 -4.91 -12.93 -12.95
C GLU A 326 -6.09 -13.78 -13.41
N GLY A 327 -7.14 -13.11 -13.87
CA GLY A 327 -8.33 -13.73 -14.42
C GLY A 327 -8.31 -13.71 -15.94
N ARG A 328 -8.81 -14.77 -16.56
CA ARG A 328 -9.00 -14.86 -18.02
C ARG A 328 -10.46 -15.06 -18.35
N TYR A 329 -10.88 -14.41 -19.44
CA TYR A 329 -12.19 -14.62 -20.04
C TYR A 329 -12.05 -14.81 -21.55
N HIS A 330 -12.59 -15.92 -22.06
CA HIS A 330 -12.58 -16.27 -23.47
C HIS A 330 -13.81 -15.68 -24.16
N MET A 331 -13.57 -14.74 -25.07
CA MET A 331 -14.62 -14.14 -25.88
C MET A 331 -15.08 -15.11 -26.99
N PRO A 332 -16.33 -15.00 -27.47
CA PRO A 332 -16.84 -15.84 -28.56
C PRO A 332 -16.05 -15.73 -29.88
N ASP A 333 -15.32 -14.63 -30.09
CA ASP A 333 -14.46 -14.40 -31.26
C ASP A 333 -13.06 -15.04 -31.13
N GLY A 334 -12.81 -15.77 -30.03
CA GLY A 334 -11.53 -16.42 -29.73
C GLY A 334 -10.51 -15.51 -29.04
N SER A 335 -10.81 -14.21 -28.85
CA SER A 335 -9.94 -13.32 -28.08
C SER A 335 -10.03 -13.58 -26.57
N VAL A 336 -8.96 -13.26 -25.83
CA VAL A 336 -8.92 -13.44 -24.36
C VAL A 336 -8.81 -12.08 -23.68
N ARG A 337 -9.71 -11.82 -22.73
CA ARG A 337 -9.65 -10.66 -21.84
C ARG A 337 -8.94 -11.06 -20.56
N ARG A 338 -7.86 -10.36 -20.23
CA ARG A 338 -7.09 -10.57 -19.00
C ARG A 338 -7.34 -9.44 -18.02
N VAL A 339 -7.69 -9.82 -16.80
CA VAL A 339 -7.95 -8.91 -15.68
C VAL A 339 -7.03 -9.26 -14.51
N LEU A 340 -6.77 -8.29 -13.65
CA LEU A 340 -6.05 -8.49 -12.40
C LEU A 340 -7.01 -8.24 -11.24
N LEU A 341 -7.21 -9.21 -10.37
CA LEU A 341 -7.95 -9.05 -9.13
C LEU A 341 -6.98 -8.75 -7.99
N ALA A 342 -7.28 -7.71 -7.21
CA ALA A 342 -6.65 -7.41 -5.94
C ALA A 342 -7.71 -7.29 -4.84
N SER A 343 -7.44 -7.91 -3.69
CA SER A 343 -8.33 -7.84 -2.53
C SER A 343 -7.74 -6.94 -1.46
N LEU A 344 -8.57 -6.09 -0.86
CA LEU A 344 -8.13 -5.29 0.28
C LEU A 344 -7.89 -6.19 1.49
N PRO A 345 -6.80 -5.99 2.26
CA PRO A 345 -6.60 -6.67 3.54
C PRO A 345 -7.59 -6.17 4.61
N VAL A 346 -8.02 -4.91 4.52
CA VAL A 346 -9.01 -4.27 5.39
C VAL A 346 -9.82 -3.27 4.56
N MET A 347 -11.12 -3.14 4.84
CA MET A 347 -12.02 -2.16 4.20
C MET A 347 -11.55 -0.70 4.43
N GLY A 348 -12.06 0.23 3.62
CA GLY A 348 -11.79 1.66 3.77
C GLY A 348 -10.94 2.29 2.65
N ASN A 349 -11.09 3.61 2.51
CA ASN A 349 -10.47 4.42 1.45
C ASN A 349 -8.94 4.40 1.52
N ASP A 350 -8.34 4.43 2.71
CA ASP A 350 -6.88 4.46 2.87
C ASP A 350 -6.25 3.17 2.35
N THR A 351 -6.88 2.03 2.65
CA THR A 351 -6.45 0.73 2.16
C THR A 351 -6.68 0.61 0.66
N ALA A 352 -7.84 1.06 0.15
CA ALA A 352 -8.13 1.06 -1.27
C ALA A 352 -7.12 1.90 -2.08
N ALA A 353 -6.73 3.07 -1.57
CA ALA A 353 -5.70 3.91 -2.17
C ALA A 353 -4.33 3.22 -2.18
N THR A 354 -3.96 2.57 -1.07
CA THR A 354 -2.69 1.85 -0.96
C THR A 354 -2.63 0.66 -1.91
N VAL A 355 -3.68 -0.17 -1.93
CA VAL A 355 -3.78 -1.34 -2.80
C VAL A 355 -3.75 -0.91 -4.26
N GLY A 356 -4.55 0.08 -4.65
CA GLY A 356 -4.55 0.61 -6.01
C GLY A 356 -3.17 1.13 -6.43
N THR A 357 -2.54 1.97 -5.60
CA THR A 357 -1.22 2.56 -5.89
C THR A 357 -0.16 1.49 -6.12
N ASN A 358 -0.16 0.46 -5.29
CA ASN A 358 0.76 -0.66 -5.44
C ASN A 358 0.47 -1.48 -6.69
N ALA A 359 -0.81 -1.76 -7.00
CA ALA A 359 -1.21 -2.46 -8.20
C ALA A 359 -0.73 -1.76 -9.47
N PHE A 360 -0.94 -0.45 -9.58
CA PHE A 360 -0.49 0.32 -10.74
C PHE A 360 1.04 0.40 -10.84
N ARG A 361 1.77 0.33 -9.72
CA ARG A 361 3.23 0.31 -9.71
C ARG A 361 3.79 -1.05 -10.11
N THR A 362 3.21 -2.14 -9.61
CA THR A 362 3.65 -3.52 -9.87
C THR A 362 3.25 -3.99 -11.26
N HIS A 363 2.07 -3.58 -11.72
CA HIS A 363 1.54 -3.92 -13.04
C HIS A 363 1.34 -2.63 -13.86
N PRO A 364 2.42 -2.07 -14.44
CA PRO A 364 2.38 -0.78 -15.13
C PRO A 364 1.53 -0.79 -16.42
N ASN A 365 1.13 -1.97 -16.89
CA ASN A 365 0.23 -2.13 -18.02
C ASN A 365 -1.24 -1.87 -17.67
N LEU A 366 -1.60 -1.83 -16.38
CA LEU A 366 -2.96 -1.49 -15.97
C LEU A 366 -3.34 -0.07 -16.44
N ARG A 367 -4.52 0.03 -17.06
CA ARG A 367 -5.08 1.29 -17.58
C ARG A 367 -6.45 1.60 -17.02
N TYR A 368 -7.17 0.59 -16.55
CA TYR A 368 -8.54 0.70 -16.08
C TYR A 368 -8.66 0.06 -14.71
N ALA A 369 -9.43 0.66 -13.80
CA ALA A 369 -9.68 0.14 -12.47
C ALA A 369 -11.18 0.15 -12.16
N LEU A 370 -11.68 -1.01 -11.72
CA LEU A 370 -13.06 -1.22 -11.30
C LEU A 370 -13.06 -1.52 -9.80
N MET A 371 -13.69 -0.66 -9.00
CA MET A 371 -14.03 -1.00 -7.62
C MET A 371 -15.32 -1.83 -7.64
N VAL A 372 -15.24 -3.11 -7.31
CA VAL A 372 -16.37 -4.04 -7.37
C VAL A 372 -16.69 -4.54 -5.97
N GLY A 373 -17.95 -4.47 -5.57
CA GLY A 373 -18.34 -4.96 -4.26
C GLY A 373 -19.78 -4.68 -3.89
N ILE A 374 -20.07 -4.68 -2.59
CA ILE A 374 -21.38 -4.40 -2.03
C ILE A 374 -21.48 -2.96 -1.51
N ALA A 375 -22.70 -2.46 -1.38
CA ALA A 375 -23.01 -1.14 -0.84
C ALA A 375 -24.38 -1.11 -0.16
N GLY A 376 -24.63 -0.07 0.63
CA GLY A 376 -25.98 0.27 1.09
C GLY A 376 -26.76 0.99 -0.02
N ALA A 377 -28.00 0.61 -0.27
CA ALA A 377 -28.91 1.28 -1.20
C ALA A 377 -29.41 2.62 -0.63
N CYS A 378 -29.58 3.60 -1.52
CA CYS A 378 -30.34 4.81 -1.25
C CYS A 378 -31.68 4.74 -2.00
N PRO A 379 -32.75 4.21 -1.38
CA PRO A 379 -34.03 3.98 -2.03
C PRO A 379 -34.77 5.31 -2.26
N ASN A 380 -35.60 5.38 -3.31
CA ASN A 380 -36.49 6.52 -3.57
C ASN A 380 -37.94 6.07 -3.82
N PRO A 381 -38.75 5.82 -2.77
CA PRO A 381 -40.12 5.29 -2.95
C PRO A 381 -41.04 6.17 -3.80
N GLU A 382 -40.71 7.46 -3.93
CA GLU A 382 -41.50 8.44 -4.69
C GLU A 382 -41.16 8.45 -6.18
N ARG A 383 -40.00 7.89 -6.56
CA ARG A 383 -39.53 7.81 -7.94
C ARG A 383 -39.16 6.37 -8.30
N PRO A 384 -40.10 5.59 -8.86
CA PRO A 384 -39.88 4.16 -9.14
C PRO A 384 -38.64 3.89 -10.00
N ASP A 385 -38.28 4.81 -10.89
CA ASP A 385 -37.12 4.70 -11.76
C ASP A 385 -35.78 4.94 -11.04
N GLU A 386 -35.79 5.70 -9.95
CA GLU A 386 -34.62 5.95 -9.08
C GLU A 386 -34.61 5.04 -7.84
N HIS A 387 -35.64 4.22 -7.65
CA HIS A 387 -35.82 3.40 -6.46
C HIS A 387 -34.91 2.17 -6.47
N VAL A 388 -33.73 2.32 -5.86
CA VAL A 388 -32.76 1.24 -5.65
C VAL A 388 -33.26 0.30 -4.56
N ARG A 389 -33.30 -1.01 -4.86
CA ARG A 389 -33.70 -2.09 -3.94
C ARG A 389 -32.54 -3.00 -3.58
N LEU A 390 -32.71 -3.93 -2.66
CA LEU A 390 -31.70 -4.95 -2.36
C LEU A 390 -31.48 -5.88 -3.57
N GLY A 391 -30.21 -6.20 -3.83
CA GLY A 391 -29.78 -7.00 -4.95
C GLY A 391 -29.68 -6.25 -6.28
N ASP A 392 -30.08 -4.97 -6.34
CA ASP A 392 -29.81 -4.12 -7.51
C ASP A 392 -28.31 -3.83 -7.64
N VAL A 393 -27.90 -3.37 -8.83
CA VAL A 393 -26.53 -2.93 -9.10
C VAL A 393 -26.52 -1.44 -9.45
N VAL A 394 -25.67 -0.68 -8.77
CA VAL A 394 -25.41 0.73 -9.04
C VAL A 394 -24.01 0.89 -9.60
N VAL A 395 -23.89 1.49 -10.78
CA VAL A 395 -22.62 1.90 -11.39
C VAL A 395 -22.46 3.40 -11.25
N SER A 396 -21.28 3.87 -10.86
CA SER A 396 -20.98 5.29 -10.79
C SER A 396 -21.08 5.92 -12.20
N ASP A 397 -22.07 6.77 -12.43
CA ASP A 397 -22.32 7.42 -13.73
C ASP A 397 -21.60 8.78 -13.83
N GLY A 398 -22.02 9.63 -14.77
CA GLY A 398 -21.48 10.99 -14.93
C GLY A 398 -21.59 11.90 -13.69
N LYS A 399 -22.39 11.52 -12.67
CA LYS A 399 -22.46 12.21 -11.37
C LYS A 399 -21.32 11.80 -10.42
N GLY A 400 -20.65 10.69 -10.70
CA GLY A 400 -19.36 10.35 -10.10
C GLY A 400 -19.41 9.73 -8.71
N VAL A 401 -18.27 9.82 -8.01
CA VAL A 401 -18.11 9.35 -6.63
C VAL A 401 -17.99 10.55 -5.69
N PHE A 402 -18.76 10.55 -4.62
CA PHE A 402 -18.89 11.68 -3.70
C PHE A 402 -18.40 11.33 -2.30
N ASP A 403 -17.31 11.94 -1.84
CA ASP A 403 -16.81 11.77 -0.48
C ASP A 403 -17.69 12.53 0.52
N TYR A 404 -18.61 11.81 1.18
CA TYR A 404 -19.49 12.41 2.17
C TYR A 404 -18.84 12.53 3.56
N GLY A 405 -17.69 11.88 3.78
CA GLY A 405 -16.93 11.91 5.03
C GLY A 405 -15.97 13.09 5.14
N HIS A 406 -15.63 13.75 4.03
CA HIS A 406 -14.79 14.94 4.02
C HIS A 406 -15.55 16.18 4.49
N VAL A 407 -15.75 16.30 5.81
CA VAL A 407 -16.54 17.36 6.43
C VAL A 407 -15.69 18.36 7.21
N LYS A 408 -16.11 19.63 7.21
CA LYS A 408 -15.68 20.64 8.17
C LYS A 408 -16.76 20.73 9.25
N ARG A 409 -16.39 20.39 10.49
CA ARG A 409 -17.28 20.47 11.64
C ARG A 409 -17.30 21.89 12.20
N THR A 410 -18.48 22.49 12.29
CA THR A 410 -18.71 23.82 12.90
C THR A 410 -19.70 23.72 14.06
N ALA A 411 -19.94 24.83 14.75
CA ALA A 411 -20.94 24.88 15.82
C ALA A 411 -22.38 24.76 15.28
N GLU A 412 -22.58 25.09 14.01
CA GLU A 412 -23.85 25.06 13.29
C GLU A 412 -24.12 23.70 12.62
N GLY A 413 -23.10 22.83 12.51
CA GLY A 413 -23.20 21.49 11.95
C GLY A 413 -21.99 21.06 11.13
N ASP A 414 -22.09 19.88 10.51
CA ASP A 414 -21.07 19.39 9.58
C ASP A 414 -21.33 19.95 8.17
N GLU A 415 -20.36 20.72 7.64
CA GLU A 415 -20.34 21.22 6.26
C GLU A 415 -19.54 20.24 5.40
N ASN A 416 -20.18 19.59 4.41
CA ASN A 416 -19.45 18.72 3.49
C ASN A 416 -18.56 19.55 2.56
N ARG A 417 -17.30 19.12 2.43
CA ARG A 417 -16.27 19.74 1.59
C ARG A 417 -15.79 18.81 0.46
N GLY A 418 -16.39 17.63 0.33
CA GLY A 418 -16.18 16.73 -0.78
C GLY A 418 -16.71 17.34 -2.07
N SER A 419 -16.01 17.09 -3.17
CA SER A 419 -16.49 17.40 -4.52
C SER A 419 -16.73 16.10 -5.27
N PRO A 420 -17.85 15.93 -5.98
CA PRO A 420 -18.08 14.74 -6.81
C PRO A 420 -16.95 14.56 -7.81
N GLN A 421 -16.28 13.43 -7.73
CA GLN A 421 -15.19 13.06 -8.62
C GLN A 421 -15.76 12.34 -9.82
N LYS A 422 -15.54 12.90 -11.02
CA LYS A 422 -16.03 12.32 -12.26
C LYS A 422 -15.33 11.00 -12.55
N VAL A 423 -16.09 10.07 -13.10
CA VAL A 423 -15.60 8.76 -13.56
C VAL A 423 -15.00 8.87 -14.96
N SER A 424 -14.26 7.84 -15.34
CA SER A 424 -13.70 7.67 -16.68
C SER A 424 -14.75 7.82 -17.80
N PRO A 425 -14.53 8.69 -18.81
CA PRO A 425 -15.38 8.72 -20.01
C PRO A 425 -15.38 7.38 -20.76
N ALA A 426 -14.25 6.69 -20.79
CA ALA A 426 -14.10 5.40 -21.47
C ALA A 426 -14.94 4.31 -20.80
N LEU A 427 -14.81 4.14 -19.47
CA LEU A 427 -15.60 3.17 -18.71
C LEU A 427 -17.07 3.57 -18.59
N LEU A 428 -17.38 4.87 -18.60
CA LEU A 428 -18.75 5.33 -18.71
C LEU A 428 -19.38 4.95 -20.06
N GLY A 429 -18.58 4.96 -21.13
CA GLY A 429 -18.99 4.48 -22.45
C GLY A 429 -19.41 3.01 -22.44
N THR A 430 -18.67 2.13 -21.73
CA THR A 430 -19.05 0.71 -21.62
C THR A 430 -20.32 0.54 -20.82
N PHE A 431 -20.50 1.28 -19.71
CA PHE A 431 -21.76 1.29 -18.95
C PHE A 431 -22.96 1.79 -19.77
N ASN A 432 -22.79 2.86 -20.54
CA ASN A 432 -23.84 3.39 -21.42
C ASN A 432 -24.22 2.40 -22.51
N LEU A 433 -23.28 1.58 -22.99
CA LEU A 433 -23.58 0.49 -23.92
C LEU A 433 -24.46 -0.59 -23.26
N LEU A 434 -24.16 -0.99 -22.01
CA LEU A 434 -25.02 -1.93 -21.26
C LEU A 434 -26.44 -1.37 -21.09
N THR A 435 -26.55 -0.09 -20.75
CA THR A 435 -27.85 0.60 -20.65
C THR A 435 -28.59 0.61 -22.00
N SER A 436 -27.86 0.83 -23.10
CA SER A 436 -28.44 0.81 -24.46
C SER A 436 -28.89 -0.60 -24.87
N GLU A 437 -28.11 -1.62 -24.53
CA GLU A 437 -28.49 -3.02 -24.71
C GLU A 437 -29.77 -3.35 -23.93
N GLU A 438 -29.91 -2.82 -22.71
CA GLU A 438 -31.10 -3.01 -21.89
C GLU A 438 -32.38 -2.52 -22.58
N LEU A 439 -32.31 -1.33 -23.18
CA LEU A 439 -33.43 -0.68 -23.86
C LEU A 439 -33.93 -1.49 -25.06
N ILE A 440 -33.05 -2.25 -25.71
CA ILE A 440 -33.41 -3.17 -26.80
C ILE A 440 -33.64 -4.61 -26.32
N GLY A 441 -33.78 -4.81 -25.00
CA GLY A 441 -34.12 -6.08 -24.39
C GLY A 441 -32.93 -7.01 -24.07
N ARG A 442 -31.69 -6.61 -24.39
CA ARG A 442 -30.49 -7.42 -24.17
C ARG A 442 -29.90 -7.11 -22.79
N ARG A 443 -29.72 -8.14 -21.96
CA ARG A 443 -29.19 -8.00 -20.59
C ARG A 443 -28.10 -9.04 -20.32
N PRO A 444 -26.91 -8.87 -20.94
CA PRO A 444 -25.84 -9.85 -20.85
C PRO A 444 -25.38 -10.12 -19.40
N TRP A 445 -25.43 -9.13 -18.50
CA TRP A 445 -25.06 -9.33 -17.09
C TRP A 445 -25.99 -10.30 -16.35
N GLU A 446 -27.27 -10.36 -16.71
CA GLU A 446 -28.19 -11.34 -16.13
C GLU A 446 -27.88 -12.75 -16.60
N LYS A 447 -27.44 -12.90 -17.86
CA LYS A 447 -26.95 -14.18 -18.37
C LYS A 447 -25.68 -14.60 -17.62
N VAL A 448 -24.72 -13.70 -17.43
CA VAL A 448 -23.51 -13.96 -16.63
C VAL A 448 -23.87 -14.40 -15.22
N LEU A 449 -24.82 -13.71 -14.58
CA LEU A 449 -25.30 -14.05 -13.24
C LEU A 449 -25.93 -15.45 -13.20
N ALA A 450 -26.87 -15.74 -14.12
CA ALA A 450 -27.55 -17.01 -14.19
C ALA A 450 -26.60 -18.18 -14.49
N ASP A 451 -25.71 -18.02 -15.48
CA ASP A 451 -24.71 -19.01 -15.84
C ASP A 451 -23.78 -19.30 -14.66
N THR A 452 -23.36 -18.26 -13.93
CA THR A 452 -22.48 -18.42 -12.76
C THR A 452 -23.20 -19.16 -11.63
N LEU A 453 -24.48 -18.85 -11.38
CA LEU A 453 -25.28 -19.55 -10.37
C LEU A 453 -25.57 -21.01 -10.73
N ALA A 454 -25.56 -21.36 -12.01
CA ALA A 454 -25.78 -22.72 -12.49
C ALA A 454 -24.54 -23.62 -12.39
N LYS A 455 -23.33 -23.07 -12.23
CA LYS A 455 -22.10 -23.86 -12.06
C LYS A 455 -22.17 -24.65 -10.74
N GLU A 456 -21.85 -25.94 -10.79
CA GLU A 456 -21.80 -26.80 -9.59
C GLU A 456 -20.76 -26.33 -8.55
N SER A 457 -19.70 -25.66 -9.02
CA SER A 457 -18.65 -25.10 -8.15
C SER A 457 -19.07 -23.82 -7.43
N THR A 458 -20.16 -23.16 -7.86
CA THR A 458 -20.61 -21.91 -7.23
C THR A 458 -21.31 -22.21 -5.90
N SER A 459 -20.86 -21.55 -4.83
CA SER A 459 -21.46 -21.70 -3.51
C SER A 459 -22.96 -21.32 -3.50
N PRO A 460 -23.84 -22.13 -2.87
CA PRO A 460 -25.25 -21.79 -2.70
C PRO A 460 -25.51 -20.47 -1.97
N LEU A 461 -24.53 -19.95 -1.23
CA LEU A 461 -24.62 -18.64 -0.56
C LEU A 461 -24.87 -17.49 -1.54
N PHE A 462 -24.47 -17.63 -2.80
CA PHE A 462 -24.69 -16.62 -3.83
C PHE A 462 -26.12 -16.59 -4.37
N ARG A 463 -26.98 -17.53 -3.99
CA ARG A 463 -28.38 -17.53 -4.43
C ARG A 463 -29.10 -16.29 -3.92
N ARG A 464 -29.99 -15.77 -4.75
CA ARG A 464 -30.81 -14.62 -4.42
C ARG A 464 -31.70 -14.94 -3.21
N PRO A 465 -31.71 -14.09 -2.16
CA PRO A 465 -32.74 -14.14 -1.14
C PRO A 465 -34.15 -13.94 -1.73
N GLY A 466 -35.19 -14.39 -1.02
CA GLY A 466 -36.56 -14.17 -1.44
C GLY A 466 -36.99 -12.71 -1.28
N ASP A 467 -38.06 -12.33 -1.99
CA ASP A 467 -38.58 -10.95 -1.98
C ASP A 467 -39.06 -10.52 -0.58
N GLU A 468 -39.44 -11.48 0.27
CA GLU A 468 -39.79 -11.24 1.67
C GLU A 468 -38.63 -10.72 2.53
N MET A 469 -37.39 -10.83 2.04
CA MET A 469 -36.19 -10.33 2.71
C MET A 469 -35.76 -8.95 2.19
N ASP A 470 -36.46 -8.40 1.19
CA ASP A 470 -36.29 -7.03 0.70
C ASP A 470 -37.28 -6.10 1.42
N ILE A 471 -36.88 -5.64 2.61
CA ILE A 471 -37.74 -4.83 3.49
C ILE A 471 -37.12 -3.45 3.69
N LEU A 472 -37.81 -2.42 3.18
CA LEU A 472 -37.47 -1.03 3.45
C LEU A 472 -38.24 -0.53 4.69
N HIS A 473 -37.52 0.09 5.63
CA HIS A 473 -38.11 0.72 6.79
C HIS A 473 -38.01 2.25 6.74
N ARG A 474 -38.98 2.91 7.37
CA ARG A 474 -38.94 4.32 7.77
C ARG A 474 -39.18 4.40 9.28
N ILE A 475 -38.53 5.34 9.96
CA ILE A 475 -38.80 5.62 11.37
C ILE A 475 -39.85 6.72 11.47
N VAL A 476 -41.01 6.42 12.08
CA VAL A 476 -42.08 7.38 12.34
C VAL A 476 -42.38 7.37 13.83
N GLY A 477 -42.18 8.50 14.51
CA GLY A 477 -42.40 8.60 15.96
C GLY A 477 -41.48 7.71 16.81
N GLY A 478 -40.35 7.26 16.27
CA GLY A 478 -39.40 6.35 16.95
C GLY A 478 -39.61 4.88 16.63
N GLU A 479 -40.70 4.51 15.96
CA GLU A 479 -41.03 3.13 15.61
C GLU A 479 -40.75 2.83 14.13
N PRO A 480 -40.33 1.60 13.78
CA PRO A 480 -40.20 1.18 12.39
C PRO A 480 -41.54 0.94 11.72
N GLU A 481 -41.71 1.54 10.55
CA GLU A 481 -42.80 1.28 9.61
C GLU A 481 -42.22 0.70 8.32
N VAL A 482 -42.83 -0.37 7.80
CA VAL A 482 -42.46 -0.96 6.50
C VAL A 482 -42.99 -0.06 5.39
N VAL A 483 -42.10 0.35 4.49
CA VAL A 483 -42.44 1.14 3.31
C VAL A 483 -42.59 0.20 2.11
N PRO A 484 -43.79 0.09 1.51
CA PRO A 484 -43.98 -0.70 0.31
C PRO A 484 -43.11 -0.18 -0.83
N HIS A 485 -42.46 -1.09 -1.55
CA HIS A 485 -41.75 -0.70 -2.75
C HIS A 485 -42.73 -0.25 -3.84
N PRO A 486 -42.43 0.85 -4.57
CA PRO A 486 -43.31 1.33 -5.62
C PRO A 486 -43.39 0.36 -6.81
N ALA A 487 -44.51 0.38 -7.52
CA ALA A 487 -44.64 -0.35 -8.78
C ALA A 487 -43.69 0.23 -9.83
N ASP A 488 -42.89 -0.64 -10.43
CA ASP A 488 -41.88 -0.28 -11.42
C ASP A 488 -41.99 -1.23 -12.63
N PRO A 489 -42.49 -0.76 -13.78
CA PRO A 489 -42.68 -1.62 -14.96
C PRO A 489 -41.37 -2.07 -15.60
N ALA A 490 -40.24 -1.41 -15.29
CA ALA A 490 -38.93 -1.82 -15.78
C ALA A 490 -38.32 -2.96 -14.95
N ARG A 491 -38.77 -3.16 -13.70
CA ARG A 491 -38.27 -4.22 -12.82
C ARG A 491 -38.80 -5.58 -13.23
N ARG A 492 -37.89 -6.53 -13.32
CA ARG A 492 -38.22 -7.92 -13.63
C ARG A 492 -38.16 -8.79 -12.39
N PRO A 493 -39.13 -9.69 -12.17
CA PRO A 493 -39.12 -10.58 -11.01
C PRO A 493 -37.84 -11.39 -10.92
N GLY A 494 -37.24 -11.44 -9.73
CA GLY A 494 -36.04 -12.24 -9.45
C GLY A 494 -34.75 -11.75 -10.11
N GLN A 495 -34.76 -10.62 -10.82
CA GLN A 495 -33.58 -10.09 -11.52
C GLN A 495 -33.09 -8.77 -10.88
N PRO A 496 -31.77 -8.52 -10.87
CA PRO A 496 -31.23 -7.25 -10.38
C PRO A 496 -31.53 -6.13 -11.36
N ARG A 497 -31.95 -4.96 -10.87
CA ARG A 497 -32.05 -3.77 -11.72
C ARG A 497 -30.68 -3.08 -11.82
N LEU A 498 -30.31 -2.63 -13.01
CA LEU A 498 -29.10 -1.86 -13.24
C LEU A 498 -29.39 -0.35 -13.16
N HIS A 499 -28.62 0.37 -12.35
CA HIS A 499 -28.76 1.80 -12.14
C HIS A 499 -27.45 2.52 -12.44
N GLY A 500 -27.54 3.69 -13.07
CA GLY A 500 -26.44 4.67 -13.11
C GLY A 500 -26.69 5.80 -12.10
N GLY A 501 -25.73 6.13 -11.25
CA GLY A 501 -25.90 7.26 -10.33
C GLY A 501 -24.64 7.64 -9.58
N ALA A 502 -24.75 8.66 -8.72
CA ALA A 502 -23.65 8.99 -7.83
C ALA A 502 -23.51 7.91 -6.76
N ILE A 503 -22.27 7.62 -6.36
CA ILE A 503 -21.97 6.72 -5.25
C ILE A 503 -21.32 7.53 -4.13
N GLY A 504 -21.94 7.52 -2.96
CA GLY A 504 -21.40 8.15 -1.76
C GLY A 504 -20.34 7.26 -1.13
N THR A 505 -19.22 7.84 -0.74
CA THR A 505 -18.14 7.11 -0.07
C THR A 505 -17.64 7.83 1.17
N ALA A 506 -17.31 7.07 2.22
CA ALA A 506 -16.63 7.57 3.40
C ALA A 506 -16.05 6.41 4.21
N ASN A 507 -15.07 6.66 5.08
CA ASN A 507 -14.65 5.70 6.11
C ASN A 507 -15.69 5.62 7.26
N ILE A 508 -16.98 5.52 6.93
CA ILE A 508 -18.12 5.52 7.84
C ILE A 508 -19.09 4.43 7.39
N LEU A 509 -19.33 3.44 8.26
CA LEU A 509 -20.39 2.46 8.04
C LEU A 509 -21.75 3.09 8.34
N LEU A 510 -22.42 3.64 7.31
CA LEU A 510 -23.67 4.37 7.46
C LEU A 510 -24.82 3.45 7.94
N LYS A 511 -25.56 3.92 8.94
CA LYS A 511 -26.78 3.29 9.49
C LYS A 511 -27.87 4.33 9.81
N GLU A 512 -27.79 5.50 9.20
CA GLU A 512 -28.66 6.63 9.48
C GLU A 512 -29.53 6.96 8.26
N PRO A 513 -30.80 6.55 8.24
CA PRO A 513 -31.72 6.79 7.12
C PRO A 513 -31.85 8.26 6.75
N GLY A 514 -31.86 9.15 7.74
CA GLY A 514 -31.96 10.60 7.52
C GLY A 514 -30.78 11.15 6.72
N LEU A 515 -29.55 10.80 7.13
CA LEU A 515 -28.36 11.18 6.38
C LEU A 515 -28.31 10.51 5.00
N ARG A 516 -28.61 9.22 4.89
CA ARG A 516 -28.70 8.50 3.60
C ARG A 516 -29.66 9.17 2.63
N ASP A 517 -30.88 9.47 3.07
CA ASP A 517 -31.90 10.13 2.26
C ASP A 517 -31.47 11.55 1.90
N SER A 518 -30.81 12.25 2.82
CA SER A 518 -30.24 13.57 2.53
C SER A 518 -29.12 13.53 1.48
N LEU A 519 -28.29 12.47 1.45
CA LEU A 519 -27.27 12.26 0.42
C LEU A 519 -27.91 11.98 -0.95
N ARG A 520 -28.98 11.17 -0.97
CA ARG A 520 -29.80 10.95 -2.17
C ARG A 520 -30.35 12.27 -2.71
N ASP A 521 -31.01 13.04 -1.85
CA ASP A 521 -31.75 14.24 -2.28
C ASP A 521 -30.81 15.38 -2.68
N ARG A 522 -29.71 15.57 -1.96
CA ARG A 522 -28.76 16.67 -2.23
C ARG A 522 -27.74 16.36 -3.33
N TYR A 523 -27.29 15.12 -3.41
CA TYR A 523 -26.16 14.74 -4.27
C TYR A 523 -26.49 13.64 -5.27
N SER A 524 -27.77 13.26 -5.40
CA SER A 524 -28.22 12.19 -6.30
C SER A 524 -27.52 10.85 -6.03
N VAL A 525 -27.12 10.61 -4.78
CA VAL A 525 -26.46 9.36 -4.35
C VAL A 525 -27.47 8.22 -4.38
N ARG A 526 -27.11 7.13 -5.06
CA ARG A 526 -27.92 5.91 -5.21
C ARG A 526 -27.42 4.74 -4.37
N ALA A 527 -26.15 4.78 -3.98
CA ALA A 527 -25.56 3.80 -3.07
C ALA A 527 -24.44 4.43 -2.22
N VAL A 528 -24.19 3.87 -1.04
CA VAL A 528 -23.11 4.28 -0.13
C VAL A 528 -22.15 3.14 0.20
N GLU A 529 -20.85 3.41 0.16
CA GLU A 529 -19.76 2.44 0.36
C GLU A 529 -18.53 3.10 1.02
N MET A 530 -17.40 2.38 1.15
CA MET A 530 -16.27 2.83 1.96
C MET A 530 -14.90 2.88 1.25
N GLU A 531 -14.82 2.65 -0.07
CA GLU A 531 -13.53 2.48 -0.76
C GLU A 531 -13.35 3.28 -2.05
N GLY A 532 -14.45 3.77 -2.64
CA GLY A 532 -14.46 4.32 -3.99
C GLY A 532 -13.51 5.50 -4.18
N THR A 533 -13.48 6.45 -3.25
CA THR A 533 -12.57 7.61 -3.35
C THR A 533 -11.12 7.19 -3.20
N GLY A 534 -10.81 6.19 -2.37
CA GLY A 534 -9.47 5.67 -2.21
C GLY A 534 -8.88 5.16 -3.52
N LEU A 535 -9.60 4.26 -4.20
CA LEU A 535 -9.16 3.73 -5.49
C LEU A 535 -9.19 4.81 -6.59
N GLN A 536 -10.12 5.75 -6.54
CA GLN A 536 -10.15 6.90 -7.44
C GLN A 536 -8.90 7.77 -7.34
N VAL A 537 -8.44 8.09 -6.13
CA VAL A 537 -7.21 8.87 -5.91
C VAL A 537 -6.00 8.12 -6.46
N ALA A 538 -5.86 6.83 -6.15
CA ALA A 538 -4.77 6.01 -6.68
C ALA A 538 -4.78 5.97 -8.21
N SER A 539 -5.96 5.82 -8.81
CA SER A 539 -6.11 5.74 -10.26
C SER A 539 -5.74 7.07 -10.93
N SER A 540 -6.21 8.18 -10.37
CA SER A 540 -5.89 9.53 -10.87
C SER A 540 -4.38 9.83 -10.78
N MET A 541 -3.72 9.44 -9.69
CA MET A 541 -2.28 9.63 -9.53
C MET A 541 -1.46 8.77 -10.49
N ALA A 542 -1.97 7.58 -10.84
CA ALA A 542 -1.34 6.68 -11.81
C ALA A 542 -1.66 7.02 -13.28
N GLY A 543 -2.53 8.01 -13.54
CA GLY A 543 -3.00 8.32 -14.89
C GLY A 543 -3.83 7.19 -15.51
N THR A 544 -4.64 6.52 -14.68
CA THR A 544 -5.51 5.40 -15.08
C THR A 544 -6.98 5.77 -14.91
N GLU A 545 -7.83 5.10 -15.68
CA GLU A 545 -9.26 5.30 -15.72
C GLU A 545 -9.96 4.49 -14.62
N PHE A 546 -11.02 5.03 -14.01
CA PHE A 546 -11.68 4.43 -12.86
C PHE A 546 -13.21 4.46 -12.93
N ILE A 547 -13.85 3.41 -12.41
CA ILE A 547 -15.30 3.33 -12.19
C ILE A 547 -15.64 2.44 -10.98
N VAL A 548 -16.80 2.66 -10.37
CA VAL A 548 -17.32 1.87 -9.24
C VAL A 548 -18.56 1.09 -9.66
N VAL A 549 -18.63 -0.18 -9.28
CA VAL A 549 -19.76 -1.09 -9.52
C VAL A 549 -20.16 -1.74 -8.19
N ARG A 550 -21.34 -1.40 -7.66
CA ARG A 550 -21.80 -1.88 -6.36
C ARG A 550 -23.13 -2.60 -6.44
N GLY A 551 -23.19 -3.78 -5.84
CA GLY A 551 -24.44 -4.48 -5.57
C GLY A 551 -25.00 -4.07 -4.21
N THR A 552 -26.30 -3.85 -4.10
CA THR A 552 -26.89 -3.35 -2.85
C THR A 552 -27.27 -4.49 -1.91
N CYS A 553 -26.77 -4.46 -0.67
CA CYS A 553 -26.99 -5.52 0.32
C CYS A 553 -27.77 -5.10 1.57
N ASP A 554 -27.91 -3.80 1.78
CA ASP A 554 -28.73 -3.24 2.86
C ASP A 554 -29.24 -1.84 2.48
N TYR A 555 -30.07 -1.22 3.33
CA TYR A 555 -30.59 0.13 3.12
C TYR A 555 -29.83 1.20 3.91
N ALA A 556 -28.61 0.95 4.38
CA ALA A 556 -27.84 1.86 5.25
C ALA A 556 -28.66 2.37 6.46
N ASP A 557 -29.45 1.48 7.05
CA ASP A 557 -30.33 1.75 8.18
C ASP A 557 -30.00 0.82 9.38
N PRO A 558 -30.69 0.99 10.53
CA PRO A 558 -30.48 0.14 11.70
C PRO A 558 -30.97 -1.31 11.54
N PHE A 559 -31.75 -1.63 10.50
CA PHE A 559 -32.38 -2.94 10.28
C PHE A 559 -31.57 -3.85 9.35
N LYS A 560 -30.42 -3.36 8.88
CA LYS A 560 -29.56 -4.11 7.97
C LYS A 560 -29.10 -5.45 8.52
N ASN A 561 -29.02 -6.44 7.62
CA ASN A 561 -28.51 -7.77 7.87
C ASN A 561 -27.60 -8.22 6.72
N ASP A 562 -26.98 -9.40 6.86
CA ASP A 562 -25.98 -9.88 5.90
C ASP A 562 -26.55 -10.79 4.80
N ALA A 563 -27.87 -11.01 4.75
CA ALA A 563 -28.49 -12.03 3.88
C ALA A 563 -28.26 -11.76 2.38
N TRP A 564 -28.23 -10.50 1.98
CA TRP A 564 -28.08 -10.10 0.57
C TRP A 564 -26.64 -9.98 0.11
N GLN A 565 -25.65 -9.99 1.01
CA GLN A 565 -24.27 -9.61 0.68
C GLN A 565 -23.63 -10.48 -0.40
N HIS A 566 -23.86 -11.80 -0.37
CA HIS A 566 -23.29 -12.71 -1.37
C HIS A 566 -23.94 -12.49 -2.74
N TYR A 567 -25.28 -12.53 -2.82
CA TYR A 567 -26.00 -12.29 -4.07
C TYR A 567 -25.67 -10.90 -4.66
N ALA A 568 -25.67 -9.85 -3.84
CA ALA A 568 -25.35 -8.50 -4.27
C ALA A 568 -23.92 -8.41 -4.83
N ALA A 569 -22.95 -9.05 -4.17
CA ALA A 569 -21.58 -9.14 -4.69
C ALA A 569 -21.52 -9.83 -6.06
N LEU A 570 -22.26 -10.93 -6.25
CA LEU A 570 -22.30 -11.64 -7.52
C LEU A 570 -23.00 -10.85 -8.63
N ALA A 571 -24.08 -10.15 -8.31
CA ALA A 571 -24.75 -9.26 -9.25
C ALA A 571 -23.79 -8.15 -9.73
N ALA A 572 -23.07 -7.52 -8.79
CA ALA A 572 -22.05 -6.50 -9.11
C ALA A 572 -20.92 -7.07 -9.98
N ALA A 573 -20.37 -8.24 -9.61
CA ALA A 573 -19.31 -8.90 -10.37
C ALA A 573 -19.77 -9.31 -11.78
N SER A 574 -21.04 -9.67 -11.96
CA SER A 574 -21.62 -10.02 -13.26
C SER A 574 -21.71 -8.80 -14.18
N VAL A 575 -22.12 -7.64 -13.63
CA VAL A 575 -22.10 -6.37 -14.37
C VAL A 575 -20.67 -5.95 -14.69
N ALA A 576 -19.75 -6.03 -13.73
CA ALA A 576 -18.34 -5.69 -13.93
C ALA A 576 -17.68 -6.54 -15.02
N ARG A 577 -17.88 -7.86 -15.00
CA ARG A 577 -17.44 -8.76 -16.09
C ARG A 577 -18.02 -8.32 -17.42
N THR A 578 -19.32 -8.08 -17.48
CA THR A 578 -20.00 -7.67 -18.73
C THR A 578 -19.43 -6.35 -19.27
N MET A 579 -19.09 -5.40 -18.41
CA MET A 579 -18.41 -4.17 -18.82
C MET A 579 -17.03 -4.45 -19.42
N VAL A 580 -16.26 -5.38 -18.85
CA VAL A 580 -14.96 -5.83 -19.40
C VAL A 580 -15.14 -6.50 -20.76
N GLU A 581 -16.17 -7.34 -20.95
CA GLU A 581 -16.48 -7.97 -22.24
C GLU A 581 -16.82 -6.95 -23.34
N ARG A 582 -17.37 -5.80 -22.96
CA ARG A 582 -17.76 -4.72 -23.86
C ARG A 582 -16.66 -3.71 -24.14
N MET A 583 -15.51 -3.85 -23.51
CA MET A 583 -14.34 -3.05 -23.87
C MET A 583 -13.80 -3.49 -25.24
N PRO A 584 -13.43 -2.55 -26.12
CA PRO A 584 -12.80 -2.86 -27.42
C PRO A 584 -11.56 -3.75 -27.27
N ALA A 585 -11.25 -4.56 -28.29
CA ALA A 585 -10.09 -5.47 -28.27
C ALA A 585 -8.77 -4.68 -28.11
N GLU A 586 -8.71 -3.51 -28.72
CA GLU A 586 -7.56 -2.58 -28.74
C GLU A 586 -7.22 -2.04 -27.36
N TRP A 587 -8.14 -2.10 -26.39
CA TRP A 587 -7.85 -1.70 -25.01
C TRP A 587 -6.97 -2.73 -24.28
N PHE A 588 -6.89 -3.95 -24.84
CA PHE A 588 -6.12 -5.09 -24.34
C PHE A 588 -4.81 -5.33 -25.10
N SER A 589 -4.55 -4.58 -26.16
CA SER A 589 -3.33 -4.68 -26.98
C SER A 589 -2.18 -3.80 -26.50
#